data_AF-A0A351G2G2-F1
#
_entry.id   AF-A0A351G2G2-F1
#
_cell.length_a   1.000
_cell.length_b   1.000
_cell.length_c   1.000
_cell.angle_alpha   90.00
_cell.angle_beta   90.00
_cell.angle_gamma   90.00
#
_symmetry.space_group_name_H-M   'P 1'
#
loop_
_entity.id
_entity.type
_entity.pdbx_description
1 polymer ?
#
loop_
_entity_poly.entity_id
_entity_poly.type
_entity_poly.pdbx_seq_one_letter_code
_entity_poly.pdbx_strand_id
1 'polypeptide(L)' 'ENDQELVRRLTSRNTETPEELRVRIETARQEMARSAEFDYKVVNREGCMEEAVDVILAIIKAEHHAVNQRNVKL' A
#
# COMPACT_ATOMS: atom_id res chain seq x y z
N GLU A 1 -12.08 2.92 2.35
CA GLU A 1 -12.11 1.45 2.47
C GLU A 1 -12.17 1.12 3.95
N ASN A 2 -13.10 0.25 4.33
CA ASN A 2 -13.52 -0.01 5.71
C ASN A 2 -12.63 -1.11 6.32
N ASP A 3 -12.19 -0.98 7.57
CA ASP A 3 -11.31 -1.93 8.29
C ASP A 3 -11.76 -3.39 8.16
N GLN A 4 -13.06 -3.63 8.01
CA GLN A 4 -13.65 -4.97 7.88
C GLN A 4 -13.31 -5.68 6.55
N GLU A 5 -13.07 -4.93 5.47
CA GLU A 5 -12.73 -5.51 4.16
C GLU A 5 -11.26 -5.95 4.11
N LEU A 6 -10.38 -5.22 4.81
CA LEU A 6 -8.97 -5.57 5.01
C LEU A 6 -8.85 -6.90 5.77
N VAL A 7 -9.63 -7.07 6.84
CA VAL A 7 -9.65 -8.31 7.62
C VAL A 7 -10.12 -9.50 6.78
N ARG A 8 -11.21 -9.35 6.01
CA ARG A 8 -11.73 -10.43 5.14
C ARG A 8 -10.72 -10.90 4.09
N ARG A 9 -10.00 -9.97 3.45
CA ARG A 9 -8.97 -10.32 2.46
C ARG A 9 -7.78 -11.04 3.08
N LEU A 10 -7.38 -10.65 4.28
CA LEU A 10 -6.29 -11.31 4.97
C LEU A 10 -6.68 -12.73 5.43
N THR A 11 -7.93 -12.94 5.87
CA THR A 11 -8.43 -14.29 6.23
C THR A 11 -8.60 -15.22 5.03
N SER A 12 -8.94 -14.66 3.86
CA SER A 12 -9.10 -15.40 2.58
C SER A 12 -7.82 -16.11 2.12
N ARG A 13 -6.64 -15.58 2.46
CA ARG A 13 -5.36 -16.13 1.97
C ARG A 13 -4.96 -17.48 2.57
N ASN A 14 -5.58 -17.97 3.65
CA ASN A 14 -5.42 -19.33 4.23
C ASN A 14 -3.97 -19.87 4.40
N THR A 15 -2.94 -19.02 4.32
CA THR A 15 -1.52 -19.39 4.43
C THR A 15 -0.82 -18.75 5.61
N GLU A 16 -1.54 -17.99 6.44
CA GLU A 16 -1.01 -17.26 7.59
C GLU A 16 -1.70 -17.74 8.87
N THR A 17 -0.90 -18.03 9.90
CA THR A 17 -1.38 -18.37 11.24
C THR A 17 -2.10 -17.17 11.89
N PRO A 18 -3.02 -17.39 12.84
CA PRO A 18 -3.75 -16.32 13.54
C PRO A 18 -2.82 -15.26 14.14
N GLU A 19 -1.63 -15.67 14.60
CA GLU A 19 -0.58 -14.81 15.12
C GLU A 19 0.02 -13.89 14.03
N GLU A 20 0.34 -14.44 12.86
CA GLU A 20 0.87 -13.68 11.71
C GLU A 20 -0.16 -12.66 11.19
N LEU A 21 -1.43 -13.05 11.17
CA LEU A 21 -2.53 -12.16 10.81
C LEU A 21 -2.64 -10.98 11.78
N ARG A 22 -2.53 -11.23 13.09
CA ARG A 22 -2.60 -10.17 14.12
C ARG A 22 -1.44 -9.20 13.99
N VAL A 23 -0.22 -9.70 13.81
CA VAL A 23 0.97 -8.88 13.57
C VAL A 23 0.79 -8.04 12.32
N ARG A 24 0.32 -8.63 11.23
CA ARG A 24 0.13 -7.94 9.94
C ARG A 24 -0.94 -6.85 10.01
N ILE A 25 -2.03 -7.04 10.76
CA ILE A 25 -3.04 -6.00 11.01
C ILE A 25 -2.47 -4.87 11.86
N GLU A 26 -1.70 -5.20 12.89
CA GLU A 26 -1.08 -4.22 13.79
C GLU A 26 -0.02 -3.38 13.06
N THR A 27 0.81 -4.01 12.23
CA THR A 27 1.75 -3.34 11.33
C THR A 27 1.02 -2.46 10.33
N ALA A 28 -0.02 -2.96 9.66
CA ALA A 28 -0.80 -2.15 8.71
C ALA A 28 -1.41 -0.90 9.38
N ARG A 29 -1.89 -1.00 10.63
CA ARG A 29 -2.36 0.16 11.40
C ARG A 29 -1.25 1.15 11.70
N GLN A 30 -0.08 0.69 12.10
CA GLN A 30 1.08 1.55 12.35
C GLN A 30 1.56 2.23 11.06
N GLU A 31 1.60 1.52 9.94
CA GLU A 31 1.97 2.06 8.63
C GLU A 31 0.93 3.07 8.14
N MET A 32 -0.38 2.82 8.36
CA MET A 32 -1.44 3.77 8.06
C MET A 32 -1.32 5.06 8.90
N ALA A 33 -0.89 4.95 10.16
CA ALA A 33 -0.62 6.13 10.99
C ALA A 33 0.55 6.97 10.46
N ARG A 34 1.52 6.31 9.81
CA ARG A 34 2.67 6.95 9.13
C ARG A 34 2.40 7.30 7.67
N SER A 35 1.17 7.17 7.19
CA SER A 35 0.82 7.44 5.79
C SER A 35 1.13 8.88 5.34
N ALA A 36 1.17 9.83 6.28
CA ALA A 36 1.56 11.21 6.02
C ALA A 36 3.05 11.39 5.69
N GLU A 37 3.90 10.38 5.94
CA GLU A 37 5.32 10.39 5.63
C GLU A 37 5.61 10.00 4.16
N PHE A 38 4.60 9.50 3.44
CA PHE A 38 4.75 9.05 2.05
C PHE A 38 4.11 10.04 1.08
N ASP A 39 4.81 10.36 0.00
CA ASP A 39 4.33 11.30 -1.03
C ASP A 39 3.17 10.74 -1.87
N TYR A 40 3.06 9.42 -1.98
CA TYR A 40 2.06 8.75 -2.82
C TYR A 40 1.46 7.53 -2.10
N LYS A 41 0.14 7.35 -2.27
CA LYS A 41 -0.59 6.18 -1.79
C LYS A 41 -1.18 5.42 -2.97
N VAL A 42 -0.78 4.16 -3.15
CA VAL A 42 -1.31 3.27 -4.18
C VAL A 42 -2.18 2.21 -3.51
N VAL A 43 -3.42 2.05 -3.98
CA VAL A 43 -4.35 1.04 -3.49
C VAL A 43 -4.30 -0.18 -4.41
N ASN A 44 -3.73 -1.28 -3.93
CA ASN A 44 -3.74 -2.55 -4.66
C ASN A 44 -5.01 -3.34 -4.35
N ARG A 45 -6.08 -3.09 -5.12
CA ARG A 45 -7.35 -3.79 -4.97
C ARG A 45 -7.26 -5.16 -5.65
N GLU A 46 -7.69 -6.22 -4.95
CA GLU A 46 -7.77 -7.58 -5.49
C GLU A 46 -8.62 -7.61 -6.76
N GLY A 47 -8.11 -8.26 -7.81
CA GLY A 47 -8.71 -8.27 -9.14
C GLY A 47 -8.35 -7.08 -10.04
N CYS A 48 -7.77 -6.01 -9.48
CA CYS A 48 -7.38 -4.78 -10.19
C CYS A 48 -5.84 -4.57 -10.17
N MET A 49 -5.07 -5.65 -10.32
CA MET A 49 -3.61 -5.58 -10.26
C MET A 49 -3.03 -4.66 -11.35
N GLU A 50 -3.59 -4.70 -12.56
CA GLU A 50 -3.14 -3.86 -13.68
C GLU A 50 -3.30 -2.36 -13.36
N GLU A 51 -4.42 -1.96 -12.75
CA GLU A 51 -4.64 -0.57 -12.33
C GLU A 51 -3.59 -0.11 -11.31
N ALA A 52 -3.23 -0.95 -10.35
CA ALA A 52 -2.20 -0.62 -9.37
C ALA A 52 -0.82 -0.44 -10.05
N VAL A 53 -0.51 -1.28 -11.04
CA VAL A 53 0.72 -1.18 -11.83
C VAL A 53 0.74 0.10 -12.65
N ASP A 54 -0.37 0.45 -13.30
CA ASP A 54 -0.49 1.67 -14.11
C ASP A 54 -0.29 2.93 -13.26
N VAL A 55 -0.86 2.96 -12.06
CA VAL A 55 -0.66 4.06 -11.11
C VAL A 55 0.81 4.18 -10.72
N ILE A 56 1.49 3.06 -10.43
CA ILE A 56 2.93 3.07 -10.11
C ILE A 56 3.75 3.60 -11.29
N LEU A 57 3.47 3.13 -12.51
CA LEU A 57 4.15 3.59 -13.72
C LEU A 57 3.92 5.08 -13.97
N ALA A 58 2.72 5.59 -13.69
CA ALA A 58 2.39 7.00 -13.82
C ALA A 58 3.18 7.85 -12.82
N ILE A 59 3.31 7.42 -11.56
CA ILE A 59 4.10 8.11 -10.54
C ILE A 59 5.57 8.18 -10.96
N ILE A 60 6.16 7.06 -11.40
CA ILE A 60 7.55 7.02 -11.86
C ILE A 60 7.77 7.96 -13.05
N LYS A 61 6.85 7.96 -14.03
CA LYS A 61 6.92 8.87 -15.18
C LYS A 61 6.82 10.34 -14.77
N ALA A 62 5.93 10.66 -13.84
CA ALA A 62 5.76 12.02 -13.33
C ALA A 62 7.02 12.51 -12.61
N GLU A 63 7.60 11.69 -11.73
CA GLU A 63 8.83 12.02 -11.01
C GLU A 63 10.03 12.20 -11.96
N HIS A 64 10.14 11.39 -13.02
CA HIS A 64 11.19 11.56 -14.02
C HIS A 64 11.09 12.88 -14.80
N HIS A 65 9.89 13.42 -14.99
CA HIS A 65 9.66 14.69 -15.71
C HIS A 65 9.51 15.90 -14.77
N ALA A 66 9.61 15.69 -13.46
CA ALA A 66 9.49 16.76 -12.49
C ALA A 66 10.69 17.73 -12.60
N VAL A 67 10.38 19.02 -12.79
CA VAL A 67 11.40 20.09 -12.89
C VAL A 67 12.19 20.23 -11.58
N ASN A 68 11.54 19.99 -10.44
CA ASN A 68 12.18 19.96 -9.13
C ASN A 68 12.18 18.52 -8.63
N GLN A 69 13.29 17.80 -8.87
CA GLN A 69 13.43 16.44 -8.37
C GLN A 69 13.53 16.45 -6.83
N ARG A 70 12.71 15.62 -6.18
CA ARG A 70 12.75 15.47 -4.73
C ARG A 70 14.02 14.73 -4.32
N ASN A 71 14.74 15.29 -3.36
CA ASN A 71 15.89 14.63 -2.74
C ASN A 71 15.38 13.76 -1.60
N VAL A 72 15.13 12.49 -1.88
CA VAL A 72 14.68 11.51 -0.86
C VAL A 72 15.90 11.03 -0.09
N LYS A 73 15.94 11.29 1.22
CA LYS A 73 16.94 10.71 2.13
C LYS A 73 16.33 9.46 2.77
N LEU A 74 16.99 8.32 2.56
CA LEU A 74 16.65 7.02 3.15
C LEU A 74 17.17 6.91 4.58
#